data_AF-A0A958ZIX0-F1
#
_entry.id   AF-A0A958ZIX0-F1
#
_cell.length_a   1.000
_cell.length_b   1.000
_cell.length_c   1.000
_cell.angle_alpha   90.00
_cell.angle_beta   90.00
_cell.angle_gamma   90.00
#
_symmetry.space_group_name_H-M   'P 1'
#
loop_
_entity.id
_entity.type
_entity.pdbx_description
1 polymer ?
#
loop_
_entity_poly.entity_id
_entity_poly.type
_entity_poly.pdbx_seq_one_letter_code
_entity_poly.pdbx_strand_id
1 'polypeptide(L)'
;MRTFLAFLFISISIFGFSQSFGEIGTTWTYSMHDGWASYISEPSQIIVVKDTIVKGENCIKIRATSLGLCDFMPTVPVVLEKDSAIYFYTSERDSFIMFIDFKLKAGDTYAINWINKHDQGKQVVRVDSVSFVTINGFRLKKQHISLNNNLRSSNVERIGNFIDFFFWRINEGWCEDYGKSGLRCVDSPTIGHYSTGIVPSCDYTNVGIEEETELMRITVYPNPVSVVLNIELQEQNLPLDFKLYSLSGKAVLEQTLTQFKSELDLENLPSGMYFYELVEEGNRISQGKIVKQ
;
A
#
# COMPACT_ATOMS: atom_id res chain seq x y z
N MET A 1 -72.81 -0.58 27.45
CA MET A 1 -71.52 -1.32 27.48
C MET A 1 -70.99 -1.44 26.06
N ARG A 2 -69.96 -0.65 25.70
CA ARG A 2 -69.13 -0.84 24.51
C ARG A 2 -67.71 -0.52 24.91
N THR A 3 -66.94 -1.55 25.23
CA THR A 3 -65.50 -1.48 25.51
C THR A 3 -64.75 -1.42 24.19
N PHE A 4 -64.11 -0.30 23.90
CA PHE A 4 -63.17 -0.16 22.78
C PHE A 4 -61.80 -0.69 23.23
N LEU A 5 -61.35 -1.80 22.65
CA LEU A 5 -59.98 -2.28 22.83
C LEU A 5 -59.06 -1.44 21.93
N ALA A 6 -58.23 -0.60 22.52
CA ALA A 6 -57.15 0.08 21.80
C ALA A 6 -55.95 -0.87 21.71
N PHE A 7 -55.70 -1.42 20.52
CA PHE A 7 -54.47 -2.16 20.22
C PHE A 7 -53.32 -1.16 20.08
N LEU A 8 -52.44 -1.14 21.08
CA LEU A 8 -51.18 -0.40 21.05
C LEU A 8 -50.23 -1.14 20.09
N PHE A 9 -50.11 -0.65 18.86
CA PHE A 9 -49.06 -1.11 17.94
C PHE A 9 -47.71 -0.60 18.47
N ILE A 10 -47.00 -1.46 19.21
CA ILE A 10 -45.58 -1.25 19.49
C ILE A 10 -44.85 -1.49 18.18
N SER A 11 -44.49 -0.42 17.48
CA SER A 11 -43.53 -0.47 16.39
C SER A 11 -42.20 -0.92 16.98
N ILE A 12 -41.90 -2.21 16.87
CA ILE A 12 -40.53 -2.69 17.05
C ILE A 12 -39.76 -2.08 15.89
N SER A 13 -39.06 -0.98 16.18
CA SER A 13 -38.01 -0.48 15.32
C SER A 13 -36.99 -1.61 15.21
N ILE A 14 -37.07 -2.37 14.13
CA ILE A 14 -35.96 -3.22 13.71
C ILE A 14 -34.81 -2.24 13.58
N PHE A 15 -33.84 -2.34 14.49
CA PHE A 15 -32.57 -1.64 14.35
C PHE A 15 -32.06 -2.03 12.98
N GLY A 16 -32.19 -1.12 12.00
CA GLY A 16 -31.54 -1.30 10.72
C GLY A 16 -30.09 -1.57 11.03
N PHE A 17 -29.55 -2.68 10.51
CA PHE A 17 -28.13 -2.96 10.59
C PHE A 17 -27.40 -1.68 10.17
N SER A 18 -26.81 -1.00 11.14
CA SER A 18 -25.98 0.16 10.84
C SER A 18 -24.91 -0.35 9.89
N GLN A 19 -24.69 0.37 8.78
CA GLN A 19 -23.66 0.07 7.82
C GLN A 19 -22.31 0.35 8.49
N SER A 20 -21.84 -0.61 9.31
CA SER A 20 -20.68 -0.38 10.17
C SER A 20 -19.38 -0.53 9.41
N PHE A 21 -18.42 0.32 9.76
CA PHE A 21 -17.03 0.21 9.38
C PHE A 21 -16.39 -0.96 10.12
N GLY A 22 -16.50 -2.13 9.51
CA GLY A 22 -16.06 -3.38 10.10
C GLY A 22 -17.09 -3.97 11.06
N GLU A 23 -17.13 -5.30 11.04
CA GLU A 23 -17.85 -6.15 11.97
C GLU A 23 -16.92 -7.32 12.34
N ILE A 24 -17.23 -8.05 13.40
CA ILE A 24 -16.42 -9.22 13.81
C ILE A 24 -16.22 -10.17 12.62
N GLY A 25 -14.96 -10.49 12.33
CA GLY A 25 -14.58 -11.31 11.17
C GLY A 25 -14.24 -10.52 9.91
N THR A 26 -14.40 -9.19 9.90
CA THR A 26 -13.87 -8.37 8.81
C THR A 26 -12.34 -8.38 8.83
N THR A 27 -11.75 -8.62 7.66
CA THR A 27 -10.30 -8.62 7.45
C THR A 27 -9.95 -7.67 6.31
N TRP A 28 -9.02 -6.75 6.55
CA TRP A 28 -8.37 -5.94 5.52
C TRP A 28 -6.96 -6.47 5.30
N THR A 29 -6.63 -6.78 4.05
CA THR A 29 -5.31 -7.30 3.68
C THR A 29 -4.58 -6.25 2.85
N TYR A 30 -3.42 -5.80 3.32
CA TYR A 30 -2.58 -4.81 2.65
C TYR A 30 -1.28 -5.42 2.15
N SER A 31 -0.83 -4.96 0.98
CA SER A 31 0.55 -5.16 0.56
C SER A 31 1.49 -4.50 1.53
N MET A 32 2.63 -5.12 1.80
CA MET A 32 3.71 -4.53 2.57
C MET A 32 4.88 -4.24 1.62
N HIS A 33 5.49 -3.07 1.81
CA HIS A 33 6.78 -2.73 1.21
C HIS A 33 7.81 -2.74 2.32
N ASP A 34 8.93 -3.40 2.09
CA ASP A 34 10.11 -3.36 2.93
C ASP A 34 11.20 -2.70 2.08
N GLY A 35 11.75 -1.60 2.57
CA GLY A 35 12.65 -0.75 1.77
C GLY A 35 14.03 -1.36 1.56
N TRP A 36 14.38 -2.39 2.34
CA TRP A 36 15.73 -2.92 2.41
C TRP A 36 15.77 -4.45 2.37
N ALA A 37 14.61 -5.12 2.40
CA ALA A 37 14.54 -6.55 2.21
C ALA A 37 14.23 -6.89 0.75
N SER A 38 15.13 -7.68 0.15
CA SER A 38 14.89 -8.49 -1.05
C SER A 38 13.80 -9.58 -0.85
N TYR A 39 13.01 -9.48 0.23
CA TYR A 39 11.90 -10.34 0.59
C TYR A 39 10.63 -9.50 0.63
N ILE A 40 9.65 -9.88 -0.20
CA ILE A 40 8.30 -9.34 -0.08
C ILE A 40 7.75 -9.78 1.27
N SER A 41 7.50 -8.79 2.12
CA SER A 41 6.95 -9.01 3.45
C SER A 41 5.55 -9.62 3.34
N GLU A 42 5.26 -10.59 4.21
CA GLU A 42 3.92 -11.16 4.33
C GLU A 42 2.88 -10.04 4.42
N PRO A 43 1.75 -10.15 3.70
CA PRO A 43 0.74 -9.10 3.69
C PRO A 43 0.28 -8.79 5.11
N SER A 44 0.11 -7.51 5.41
CA SER A 44 -0.43 -7.09 6.70
C SER A 44 -1.93 -7.28 6.69
N GLN A 45 -2.43 -8.14 7.58
CA GLN A 45 -3.85 -8.29 7.80
C GLN A 45 -4.27 -7.54 9.06
N ILE A 46 -5.32 -6.75 8.93
CA ILE A 46 -6.02 -6.12 10.05
C ILE A 46 -7.35 -6.83 10.19
N ILE A 47 -7.62 -7.39 11.37
CA ILE A 47 -8.75 -8.28 11.61
C ILE A 47 -9.58 -7.73 12.76
N VAL A 48 -10.89 -7.63 12.59
CA VAL A 48 -11.82 -7.32 13.68
C VAL A 48 -12.01 -8.57 14.55
N VAL A 49 -11.54 -8.50 15.80
CA VAL A 49 -11.50 -9.66 16.70
C VAL A 49 -12.60 -9.69 17.75
N LYS A 50 -13.14 -8.52 18.13
CA LYS A 50 -14.27 -8.44 19.07
C LYS A 50 -14.93 -7.06 19.06
N ASP A 51 -16.17 -7.02 19.50
CA ASP A 51 -16.81 -5.80 19.95
C ASP A 51 -16.31 -5.43 21.36
N THR A 52 -16.34 -4.14 21.68
CA THR A 52 -15.96 -3.62 22.99
C THR A 52 -16.65 -2.29 23.24
N ILE A 53 -16.67 -1.84 24.49
CA ILE A 53 -17.13 -0.49 24.84
C ILE A 53 -15.93 0.29 25.36
N VAL A 54 -15.70 1.48 24.83
CA VAL A 54 -14.67 2.42 25.31
C VAL A 54 -15.31 3.77 25.53
N LYS A 55 -15.21 4.29 26.76
CA LYS A 55 -15.81 5.58 27.17
C LYS A 55 -17.30 5.70 26.85
N GLY A 56 -18.04 4.59 26.93
CA GLY A 56 -19.48 4.52 26.67
C GLY A 56 -19.87 4.39 25.19
N GLU A 57 -18.90 4.40 24.28
CA GLU A 57 -19.12 4.22 22.84
C GLU A 57 -18.92 2.74 22.45
N ASN A 58 -19.77 2.25 21.54
CA ASN A 58 -19.61 0.92 20.95
C ASN A 58 -18.48 0.95 19.92
N CYS A 59 -17.47 0.13 20.15
CA CYS A 59 -16.28 0.09 19.33
C CYS A 59 -15.95 -1.35 18.92
N ILE A 60 -15.08 -1.47 17.92
CA ILE A 60 -14.46 -2.74 17.55
C ILE A 60 -13.00 -2.75 17.98
N LYS A 61 -12.51 -3.89 18.48
CA LYS A 61 -11.08 -4.13 18.67
C LYS A 61 -10.54 -4.86 17.45
N ILE A 62 -9.43 -4.34 16.92
CA ILE A 62 -8.73 -4.96 15.80
C ILE A 62 -7.43 -5.62 16.26
N ARG A 63 -6.88 -6.50 15.42
CA ARG A 63 -5.57 -7.13 15.56
C ARG A 63 -4.85 -7.07 14.23
N ALA A 64 -3.56 -6.79 14.24
CA ALA A 64 -2.71 -6.96 13.06
C ALA A 64 -1.84 -8.22 13.17
N THR A 65 -1.57 -8.88 12.04
CA THR A 65 -0.76 -10.12 12.00
C THR A 65 0.70 -9.89 11.57
N SER A 66 0.92 -8.97 10.63
CA SER A 66 2.24 -8.56 10.15
C SER A 66 2.36 -7.05 10.30
N LEU A 67 3.18 -6.62 11.26
CA LEU A 67 3.52 -5.23 11.50
C LEU A 67 4.91 -5.03 10.89
N GLY A 68 5.02 -4.17 9.88
CA GLY A 68 6.34 -3.78 9.35
C GLY A 68 7.17 -3.07 10.42
N LEU A 69 8.47 -2.91 10.16
CA LEU A 69 9.40 -2.18 11.05
C LEU A 69 8.90 -0.76 11.42
N CYS A 70 8.04 -0.18 10.57
CA CYS A 70 7.45 1.15 10.74
C CYS A 70 5.92 1.13 10.90
N ASP A 71 5.33 0.03 11.36
CA ASP A 71 3.88 -0.06 11.61
C ASP A 71 3.57 0.23 13.09
N PHE A 72 3.42 1.51 13.42
CA PHE A 72 3.19 2.01 14.78
C PHE A 72 1.74 1.94 15.24
N MET A 73 1.08 0.80 15.01
CA MET A 73 -0.28 0.61 15.50
C MET A 73 -0.32 0.77 17.03
N PRO A 74 -1.36 1.42 17.57
CA PRO A 74 -1.56 1.52 19.01
C PRO A 74 -1.53 0.13 19.66
N THR A 75 -1.01 0.04 20.88
CA THR A 75 -0.93 -1.22 21.64
C THR A 75 -2.29 -1.88 21.87
N VAL A 76 -3.37 -1.09 21.85
CA VAL A 76 -4.76 -1.57 21.90
C VAL A 76 -5.56 -0.87 20.79
N PRO A 77 -5.50 -1.33 19.54
CA PRO A 77 -6.13 -0.61 18.45
C PRO A 77 -7.64 -0.87 18.50
N VAL A 78 -8.37 0.19 18.81
CA VAL A 78 -9.83 0.20 18.91
C VAL A 78 -10.35 1.24 17.94
N VAL A 79 -11.35 0.87 17.15
CA VAL A 79 -11.97 1.72 16.14
C VAL A 79 -13.42 1.99 16.52
N LEU A 80 -13.83 3.22 16.32
CA LEU A 80 -15.19 3.71 16.50
C LEU A 80 -15.66 4.34 15.20
N GLU A 81 -16.85 3.97 14.74
CA GLU A 81 -17.59 4.75 13.76
C GLU A 81 -18.67 5.56 14.47
N LYS A 82 -18.70 6.87 14.22
CA LYS A 82 -19.74 7.76 14.76
C LYS A 82 -20.03 8.86 13.76
N ASP A 83 -21.30 9.07 13.45
CA ASP A 83 -21.78 10.12 12.53
C ASP A 83 -21.03 10.14 11.18
N SER A 84 -20.82 8.96 10.59
CA SER A 84 -20.07 8.74 9.33
C SER A 84 -18.59 9.14 9.38
N ALA A 85 -18.03 9.32 10.56
CA ALA A 85 -16.60 9.51 10.78
C ALA A 85 -16.01 8.30 11.51
N ILE A 86 -14.76 7.97 11.17
CA ILE A 86 -14.02 6.84 11.74
C ILE A 86 -12.92 7.41 12.64
N TYR A 87 -12.87 6.87 13.86
CA TYR A 87 -11.97 7.26 14.91
C TYR A 87 -11.17 6.05 15.39
N PHE A 88 -9.92 6.26 15.78
CA PHE A 88 -9.17 5.29 16.54
C PHE A 88 -8.98 5.80 17.97
N TYR A 89 -9.02 4.91 18.94
CA TYR A 89 -8.71 5.23 20.33
C TYR A 89 -7.23 4.97 20.63
N THR A 90 -6.63 5.88 21.37
CA THR A 90 -5.25 5.81 21.86
C THR A 90 -5.26 5.85 23.38
N SER A 91 -4.59 4.88 24.01
CA SER A 91 -4.39 4.85 25.46
C SER A 91 -3.47 5.97 25.94
N GLU A 92 -2.58 6.45 25.08
CA GLU A 92 -1.57 7.48 25.38
C GLU A 92 -2.21 8.86 25.62
N ARG A 93 -3.27 9.20 24.87
CA ARG A 93 -4.05 10.44 25.08
C ARG A 93 -5.43 10.22 25.72
N ASP A 94 -5.79 8.98 26.04
CA ASP A 94 -7.15 8.60 26.50
C ASP A 94 -8.26 9.29 25.68
N SER A 95 -8.12 9.26 24.35
CA SER A 95 -9.02 9.98 23.44
C SER A 95 -9.19 9.26 22.11
N PHE A 96 -10.30 9.60 21.44
CA PHE A 96 -10.58 9.21 20.08
C PHE A 96 -10.00 10.25 19.12
N ILE A 97 -9.23 9.79 18.13
CA ILE A 97 -8.65 10.61 17.08
C ILE A 97 -9.33 10.23 15.77
N MET A 98 -9.91 11.22 15.10
CA MET A 98 -10.55 11.06 13.80
C MET A 98 -9.48 10.87 12.72
N PHE A 99 -9.69 9.90 11.84
CA PHE A 99 -8.80 9.66 10.69
C PHE A 99 -9.53 9.57 9.35
N ILE A 100 -10.86 9.42 9.34
CA ILE A 100 -11.71 9.54 8.15
C ILE A 100 -13.02 10.24 8.54
N ASP A 101 -13.51 11.16 7.70
CA ASP A 101 -14.86 11.75 7.83
C ASP A 101 -15.57 11.78 6.46
N PHE A 102 -16.58 10.92 6.29
CA PHE A 102 -17.34 10.80 5.05
C PHE A 102 -18.39 11.90 4.85
N LYS A 103 -18.54 12.86 5.78
CA LYS A 103 -19.39 14.05 5.61
C LYS A 103 -18.71 15.15 4.80
N LEU A 104 -17.38 15.13 4.75
CA LEU A 104 -16.58 16.13 4.05
C LEU A 104 -16.78 16.06 2.53
N LYS A 105 -16.83 17.25 1.91
CA LYS A 105 -17.07 17.48 0.50
C LYS A 105 -15.77 17.84 -0.22
N ALA A 106 -15.81 17.86 -1.55
CA ALA A 106 -14.69 18.30 -2.36
C ALA A 106 -14.22 19.71 -1.95
N GLY A 107 -12.92 19.86 -1.71
CA GLY A 107 -12.29 21.08 -1.20
C GLY A 107 -12.10 21.12 0.31
N ASP A 108 -12.84 20.32 1.08
CA ASP A 108 -12.68 20.27 2.54
C ASP A 108 -11.36 19.61 2.94
N THR A 109 -10.85 19.99 4.11
CA THR A 109 -9.63 19.41 4.69
C THR A 109 -9.85 19.04 6.15
N TYR A 110 -9.14 18.02 6.60
CA TYR A 110 -9.05 17.65 8.01
C TYR A 110 -7.62 17.23 8.34
N ALA A 111 -7.31 17.22 9.64
CA ALA A 111 -5.98 16.89 10.11
C ALA A 111 -6.00 15.66 11.00
N ILE A 112 -5.05 14.77 10.78
CA ILE A 112 -4.80 13.63 11.64
C ILE A 112 -3.62 13.96 12.53
N ASN A 113 -3.88 14.01 13.84
CA ASN A 113 -2.91 14.41 14.86
C ASN A 113 -2.34 13.17 15.54
N TRP A 114 -1.38 12.53 14.89
CA TRP A 114 -0.73 11.32 15.39
C TRP A 114 0.05 11.54 16.69
N ILE A 115 0.32 10.44 17.41
CA ILE A 115 1.10 10.41 18.64
C ILE A 115 2.13 9.31 18.48
N ASN A 116 3.35 9.64 18.08
CA ASN A 116 4.47 8.79 18.40
C ASN A 116 5.63 9.64 18.91
N LYS A 117 6.45 9.03 19.78
CA LYS A 117 7.56 9.68 20.49
C LYS A 117 8.65 10.25 19.57
N HIS A 118 8.56 10.01 18.27
CA HIS A 118 9.57 10.39 17.28
C HIS A 118 9.10 11.42 16.25
N ASP A 119 7.81 11.77 16.18
CA ASP A 119 7.37 12.87 15.32
C ASP A 119 6.06 13.54 15.77
N GLN A 120 6.03 14.88 15.68
CA GLN A 120 4.88 15.75 15.97
C GLN A 120 4.15 16.17 14.68
N GLY A 121 4.17 15.33 13.65
CA GLY A 121 3.61 15.61 12.34
C GLY A 121 2.07 15.66 12.30
N LYS A 122 1.52 16.83 12.02
CA LYS A 122 0.12 16.98 11.61
C LYS A 122 -0.01 16.56 10.14
N GLN A 123 -0.66 15.44 9.85
CA GLN A 123 -1.00 15.07 8.47
C GLN A 123 -2.28 15.79 8.06
N VAL A 124 -2.25 16.49 6.92
CA VAL A 124 -3.43 17.15 6.37
C VAL A 124 -3.98 16.32 5.24
N VAL A 125 -5.23 15.90 5.38
CA VAL A 125 -6.00 15.21 4.34
C VAL A 125 -6.93 16.22 3.69
N ARG A 126 -6.87 16.30 2.36
CA ARG A 126 -7.80 17.06 1.53
C ARG A 126 -8.70 16.12 0.76
N VAL A 127 -9.99 16.43 0.73
CA VAL A 127 -10.94 15.74 -0.15
C VAL A 127 -10.91 16.42 -1.52
N ASP A 128 -10.32 15.76 -2.51
CA ASP A 128 -10.21 16.31 -3.86
C ASP A 128 -11.53 16.22 -4.61
N SER A 129 -12.22 15.08 -4.48
CA SER A 129 -13.55 14.87 -5.04
C SER A 129 -14.32 13.77 -4.32
N VAL A 130 -15.64 13.76 -4.48
CA VAL A 130 -16.53 12.72 -3.94
C VAL A 130 -17.25 12.03 -5.10
N SER A 131 -17.26 10.71 -5.07
CA SER A 131 -17.90 9.84 -6.06
C SER A 131 -18.59 8.68 -5.35
N PHE A 132 -19.19 7.77 -6.11
CA PHE A 132 -19.77 6.53 -5.60
C PHE A 132 -19.21 5.34 -6.36
N VAL A 133 -19.01 4.22 -5.67
CA VAL A 133 -18.61 2.94 -6.24
C VAL A 133 -19.62 1.87 -5.81
N THR A 134 -19.90 0.91 -6.70
CA THR A 134 -20.73 -0.24 -6.34
C THR A 134 -19.83 -1.44 -6.08
N ILE A 135 -19.86 -1.97 -4.86
CA ILE A 135 -19.10 -3.15 -4.44
C ILE A 135 -20.11 -4.18 -3.91
N ASN A 136 -20.17 -5.34 -4.57
CA ASN A 136 -21.08 -6.44 -4.22
C ASN A 136 -22.54 -5.98 -3.98
N GLY A 137 -23.05 -5.11 -4.85
CA GLY A 137 -24.41 -4.57 -4.76
C GLY A 137 -24.59 -3.38 -3.80
N PHE A 138 -23.59 -3.06 -2.97
CA PHE A 138 -23.61 -1.89 -2.11
C PHE A 138 -23.08 -0.67 -2.85
N ARG A 139 -23.88 0.39 -2.92
CA ARG A 139 -23.43 1.70 -3.42
C ARG A 139 -22.78 2.47 -2.28
N LEU A 140 -21.46 2.63 -2.34
CA LEU A 140 -20.63 3.19 -1.27
C LEU A 140 -20.04 4.53 -1.70
N LYS A 141 -20.03 5.51 -0.80
CA LYS A 141 -19.34 6.78 -1.04
C LYS A 141 -17.84 6.54 -1.12
N LYS A 142 -17.20 7.17 -2.11
CA LYS A 142 -15.76 7.18 -2.33
C LYS A 142 -15.27 8.62 -2.32
N GLN A 143 -14.43 8.95 -1.35
CA GLN A 143 -13.66 10.20 -1.34
C GLN A 143 -12.32 9.94 -2.00
N HIS A 144 -12.00 10.71 -3.05
CA HIS A 144 -10.64 10.80 -3.59
C HIS A 144 -9.91 11.86 -2.78
N ILE A 145 -8.78 11.50 -2.20
CA ILE A 145 -8.08 12.34 -1.23
C ILE A 145 -6.63 12.54 -1.62
N SER A 146 -6.08 13.68 -1.19
CA SER A 146 -4.66 13.95 -1.18
C SER A 146 -4.17 14.18 0.25
N LEU A 147 -3.05 13.54 0.61
CA LEU A 147 -2.37 13.74 1.88
C LEU A 147 -1.15 14.63 1.66
N ASN A 148 -1.04 15.69 2.46
CA ASN A 148 0.05 16.68 2.40
C ASN A 148 0.32 17.18 0.96
N ASN A 149 -0.71 17.22 0.10
CA ASN A 149 -0.69 17.57 -1.33
C ASN A 149 0.14 16.67 -2.27
N ASN A 150 0.73 15.58 -1.80
CA ASN A 150 1.65 14.75 -2.61
C ASN A 150 1.13 13.33 -2.85
N LEU A 151 0.61 12.67 -1.81
CA LEU A 151 0.15 11.28 -1.91
C LEU A 151 -1.36 11.24 -2.18
N ARG A 152 -1.79 10.50 -3.20
CA ARG A 152 -3.22 10.37 -3.56
C ARG A 152 -3.76 9.01 -3.17
N SER A 153 -4.92 8.98 -2.54
CA SER A 153 -5.59 7.74 -2.11
C SER A 153 -7.11 7.86 -2.27
N SER A 154 -7.82 6.84 -1.80
CA SER A 154 -9.27 6.87 -1.68
C SER A 154 -9.72 6.29 -0.35
N ASN A 155 -10.68 6.96 0.28
CA ASN A 155 -11.49 6.41 1.36
C ASN A 155 -12.80 5.91 0.77
N VAL A 156 -13.18 4.67 1.07
CA VAL A 156 -14.46 4.10 0.65
C VAL A 156 -15.23 3.63 1.87
N GLU A 157 -16.50 4.03 1.98
CA GLU A 157 -17.39 3.61 3.08
C GLU A 157 -17.33 2.10 3.27
N ARG A 158 -17.25 1.65 4.53
CA ARG A 158 -17.14 0.23 4.95
C ARG A 158 -15.92 -0.56 4.44
N ILE A 159 -15.13 0.00 3.52
CA ILE A 159 -13.93 -0.64 2.95
C ILE A 159 -12.65 -0.03 3.53
N GLY A 160 -12.61 1.27 3.79
CA GLY A 160 -11.45 1.96 4.36
C GLY A 160 -10.58 2.63 3.30
N ASN A 161 -9.32 2.86 3.67
CA ASN A 161 -8.37 3.56 2.83
C ASN A 161 -7.63 2.58 1.90
N PHE A 162 -7.34 3.03 0.67
CA PHE A 162 -6.74 2.17 -0.36
C PHE A 162 -5.21 2.08 -0.29
N ILE A 163 -4.54 2.85 0.57
CA ILE A 163 -3.09 2.81 0.76
C ILE A 163 -2.74 2.15 2.09
N ASP A 164 -3.27 2.68 3.19
CA ASP A 164 -2.97 2.23 4.55
C ASP A 164 -4.18 2.51 5.44
N PHE A 165 -4.59 1.51 6.22
CA PHE A 165 -5.69 1.61 7.17
C PHE A 165 -5.59 2.81 8.11
N PHE A 166 -4.38 3.19 8.52
CA PHE A 166 -4.12 4.29 9.45
C PHE A 166 -3.18 5.37 8.89
N PHE A 167 -2.94 5.49 7.59
CA PHE A 167 -2.13 6.58 7.03
C PHE A 167 -0.72 6.80 7.65
N TRP A 168 -0.10 5.76 8.22
CA TRP A 168 1.15 5.92 8.98
C TRP A 168 2.37 6.30 8.13
N ARG A 169 2.28 6.12 6.81
CA ARG A 169 3.38 6.25 5.83
C ARG A 169 4.08 7.61 5.69
N ILE A 170 3.61 8.71 6.26
CA ILE A 170 3.86 10.04 5.62
C ILE A 170 4.66 11.02 6.48
N ASN A 171 5.47 10.58 7.44
CA ASN A 171 6.36 11.53 8.12
C ASN A 171 7.61 10.97 8.80
N GLU A 172 8.07 9.81 8.38
CA GLU A 172 9.22 9.16 8.99
C GLU A 172 10.29 8.93 7.94
N GLY A 173 11.36 9.73 7.97
CA GLY A 173 12.44 9.64 6.98
C GLY A 173 12.88 8.21 6.67
N TRP A 174 13.39 7.46 7.67
CA TRP A 174 13.83 6.06 7.51
C TRP A 174 12.71 5.07 7.14
N CYS A 175 11.45 5.49 7.09
CA CYS A 175 10.27 4.67 6.80
C CYS A 175 9.55 5.07 5.52
N GLU A 176 10.08 6.00 4.73
CA GLU A 176 9.53 6.33 3.40
C GLU A 176 9.39 5.08 2.52
N ASP A 177 10.31 4.13 2.70
CA ASP A 177 10.36 2.85 2.00
C ASP A 177 9.77 1.66 2.79
N TYR A 178 9.18 1.87 3.97
CA TYR A 178 8.65 0.77 4.80
C TYR A 178 7.16 0.94 5.15
N GLY A 179 6.35 -0.10 4.93
CA GLY A 179 4.96 -0.17 5.42
C GLY A 179 3.92 -0.55 4.37
N LYS A 180 2.63 -0.39 4.69
CA LYS A 180 1.51 -0.85 3.85
C LYS A 180 1.43 -0.08 2.54
N SER A 181 1.54 -0.74 1.38
CA SER A 181 1.63 -0.13 0.04
C SER A 181 0.36 -0.22 -0.81
N GLY A 182 -0.76 -0.63 -0.23
CA GLY A 182 -2.03 -0.73 -0.94
C GLY A 182 -2.95 -1.80 -0.39
N LEU A 183 -4.24 -1.49 -0.33
CA LEU A 183 -5.28 -2.45 0.06
C LEU A 183 -5.42 -3.50 -1.05
N ARG A 184 -5.12 -4.77 -0.76
CA ARG A 184 -5.29 -5.89 -1.71
C ARG A 184 -6.74 -6.34 -1.78
N CYS A 185 -7.32 -6.63 -0.61
CA CYS A 185 -8.70 -7.05 -0.49
C CYS A 185 -9.31 -6.75 0.88
N VAL A 186 -10.63 -6.83 0.93
CA VAL A 186 -11.43 -6.86 2.15
C VAL A 186 -12.33 -8.07 2.12
N ASP A 187 -12.30 -8.86 3.18
CA ASP A 187 -13.27 -9.91 3.46
C ASP A 187 -14.17 -9.43 4.58
N SER A 188 -15.46 -9.26 4.29
CA SER A 188 -16.46 -8.81 5.27
C SER A 188 -17.64 -9.79 5.29
N PRO A 189 -18.16 -10.16 6.47
CA PRO A 189 -19.36 -10.99 6.57
C PRO A 189 -20.60 -10.41 5.86
N THR A 190 -20.72 -9.08 5.78
CA THR A 190 -21.87 -8.39 5.17
C THR A 190 -21.63 -7.93 3.74
N ILE A 191 -20.40 -7.51 3.37
CA ILE A 191 -20.10 -7.08 1.99
C ILE A 191 -19.67 -8.27 1.13
N GLY A 192 -19.12 -9.32 1.73
CA GLY A 192 -18.41 -10.38 1.03
C GLY A 192 -16.98 -9.98 0.67
N HIS A 193 -16.34 -10.80 -0.17
CA HIS A 193 -14.99 -10.56 -0.66
C HIS A 193 -14.97 -9.42 -1.68
N TYR A 194 -14.05 -8.48 -1.51
CA TYR A 194 -13.75 -7.42 -2.47
C TYR A 194 -12.25 -7.34 -2.71
N SER A 195 -11.82 -7.50 -3.96
CA SER A 195 -10.42 -7.32 -4.38
C SER A 195 -10.26 -6.01 -5.14
N THR A 196 -9.18 -5.28 -4.87
CA THR A 196 -8.85 -4.03 -5.56
C THR A 196 -8.13 -4.25 -6.89
N GLY A 197 -7.61 -5.45 -7.13
CA GLY A 197 -6.81 -5.77 -8.32
C GLY A 197 -5.40 -5.18 -8.32
N ILE A 198 -4.91 -4.63 -7.20
CA ILE A 198 -3.52 -4.15 -7.07
C ILE A 198 -2.52 -5.31 -7.20
N VAL A 199 -2.93 -6.53 -6.85
CA VAL A 199 -2.18 -7.78 -7.02
C VAL A 199 -3.09 -8.87 -7.61
N PRO A 200 -2.55 -9.94 -8.24
CA PRO A 200 -3.35 -10.99 -8.89
C PRO A 200 -4.31 -11.74 -7.95
N SER A 201 -3.94 -11.90 -6.68
CA SER A 201 -4.72 -12.59 -5.64
C SER A 201 -4.50 -11.91 -4.29
N CYS A 202 -5.48 -11.97 -3.38
CA CYS A 202 -5.30 -11.39 -2.06
C CYS A 202 -4.16 -12.05 -1.26
N ASP A 203 -4.05 -13.38 -1.41
CA ASP A 203 -2.99 -14.20 -0.80
C ASP A 203 -1.72 -14.25 -1.67
N TYR A 204 -1.60 -13.34 -2.66
CA TYR A 204 -0.43 -13.30 -3.52
C TYR A 204 0.85 -13.09 -2.70
N THR A 205 1.65 -14.12 -2.59
CA THR A 205 3.05 -14.04 -2.21
C THR A 205 3.86 -14.22 -3.49
N ASN A 206 4.77 -13.29 -3.77
CA ASN A 206 5.64 -13.44 -4.94
C ASN A 206 6.59 -14.60 -4.62
N VAL A 207 6.37 -15.75 -5.26
CA VAL A 207 7.28 -16.92 -5.16
C VAL A 207 8.34 -16.88 -6.28
N GLY A 208 8.40 -15.77 -7.02
CA GLY A 208 9.45 -15.49 -7.99
C GLY A 208 10.60 -14.78 -7.30
N ILE A 209 11.84 -15.19 -7.62
CA ILE A 209 13.04 -14.43 -7.31
C ILE A 209 12.95 -13.13 -8.13
N GLU A 210 12.35 -12.10 -7.54
CA GLU A 210 12.41 -10.75 -8.09
C GLU A 210 13.76 -10.18 -7.74
N GLU A 211 14.56 -10.04 -8.78
CA GLU A 211 15.87 -9.45 -8.74
C GLU A 211 15.76 -7.99 -8.32
N GLU A 212 16.36 -7.72 -7.16
CA GLU A 212 16.64 -6.44 -6.53
C GLU A 212 17.11 -5.41 -7.57
N THR A 213 16.16 -4.71 -8.19
CA THR A 213 16.44 -3.40 -8.79
C THR A 213 16.24 -2.37 -7.70
N GLU A 214 17.27 -2.20 -6.87
CA GLU A 214 17.49 -0.88 -6.30
C GLU A 214 17.55 0.12 -7.46
N LEU A 215 16.93 1.28 -7.23
CA LEU A 215 16.66 2.37 -8.16
C LEU A 215 17.94 3.06 -8.68
N MET A 216 18.82 2.32 -9.35
CA MET A 216 19.83 2.92 -10.19
C MET A 216 19.24 3.26 -11.55
N ARG A 217 19.26 4.54 -11.88
CA ARG A 217 18.83 5.07 -13.18
C ARG A 217 19.91 4.79 -14.22
N ILE A 218 20.01 3.53 -14.63
CA ILE A 218 20.84 3.06 -15.74
C ILE A 218 19.95 2.97 -16.98
N THR A 219 20.39 3.58 -18.08
CA THR A 219 19.70 3.49 -19.37
C THR A 219 20.55 2.69 -20.33
N VAL A 220 20.02 1.57 -20.83
CA VAL A 220 20.69 0.68 -21.79
C VAL A 220 19.94 0.74 -23.12
N TYR A 221 20.59 1.19 -24.19
CA TYR A 221 19.93 1.42 -25.48
C TYR A 221 20.89 1.35 -26.68
N PRO A 222 20.41 1.09 -27.90
CA PRO A 222 19.06 0.67 -28.22
C PRO A 222 18.82 -0.78 -27.78
N ASN A 223 17.56 -1.12 -27.50
CA ASN A 223 17.13 -2.50 -27.32
C ASN A 223 15.83 -2.69 -28.11
N PRO A 224 15.82 -3.42 -29.23
CA PRO A 224 16.90 -4.27 -29.75
C PRO A 224 18.15 -3.51 -30.26
N VAL A 225 19.32 -4.15 -30.18
CA VAL A 225 20.63 -3.63 -30.63
C VAL A 225 21.13 -4.40 -31.86
N SER A 226 21.80 -3.70 -32.79
CA SER A 226 22.41 -4.34 -33.98
C SER A 226 23.94 -4.39 -33.93
N VAL A 227 24.59 -3.31 -33.50
CA VAL A 227 26.07 -3.21 -33.49
C VAL A 227 26.54 -2.67 -32.14
N VAL A 228 26.21 -1.41 -31.83
CA VAL A 228 26.68 -0.74 -30.60
C VAL A 228 25.56 -0.63 -29.57
N LEU A 229 25.85 -1.05 -28.34
CA LEU A 229 25.02 -0.86 -27.16
C LEU A 229 25.57 0.30 -26.32
N ASN A 230 24.72 1.27 -26.00
CA ASN A 230 25.03 2.40 -25.14
C ASN A 230 24.52 2.13 -23.73
N ILE A 231 25.35 2.47 -22.75
CA ILE A 231 25.02 2.42 -21.33
C ILE A 231 25.24 3.82 -20.77
N GLU A 232 24.16 4.42 -20.24
CA GLU A 232 24.20 5.70 -19.56
C GLU A 232 23.87 5.56 -18.08
N LEU A 233 24.73 6.13 -17.24
CA LEU A 233 24.64 6.14 -15.78
C LEU A 233 24.29 7.57 -15.34
N GLN A 234 23.26 7.75 -14.50
CA GLN A 234 22.87 9.10 -14.04
C GLN A 234 23.61 9.57 -12.77
N GLU A 235 23.81 8.70 -11.77
CA GLU A 235 24.45 9.04 -10.49
C GLU A 235 25.09 7.77 -9.90
N GLN A 236 26.40 7.52 -10.06
CA GLN A 236 27.08 6.36 -9.44
C GLN A 236 28.59 6.60 -9.22
N ASN A 237 29.19 5.83 -8.29
CA ASN A 237 30.63 5.72 -8.16
C ASN A 237 31.18 4.86 -9.31
N LEU A 238 32.19 5.36 -10.01
CA LEU A 238 32.95 4.61 -11.01
C LEU A 238 34.25 4.13 -10.36
N PRO A 239 34.80 2.97 -10.75
CA PRO A 239 34.41 2.12 -11.88
C PRO A 239 33.34 1.05 -11.56
N LEU A 240 32.62 0.58 -12.60
CA LEU A 240 31.66 -0.52 -12.53
C LEU A 240 32.02 -1.64 -13.51
N ASP A 241 31.80 -2.90 -13.17
CA ASP A 241 32.00 -4.01 -14.10
C ASP A 241 30.69 -4.38 -14.80
N PHE A 242 30.65 -4.26 -16.13
CA PHE A 242 29.56 -4.74 -16.96
C PHE A 242 29.89 -6.13 -17.49
N LYS A 243 28.95 -7.07 -17.37
CA LYS A 243 29.07 -8.38 -18.02
C LYS A 243 27.81 -8.72 -18.80
N LEU A 244 27.99 -9.42 -19.91
CA LEU A 244 26.93 -9.88 -20.79
C LEU A 244 26.98 -11.40 -20.89
N TYR A 245 25.83 -12.04 -20.74
CA TYR A 245 25.64 -13.47 -20.74
C TYR A 245 24.73 -13.92 -21.88
N SER A 246 25.10 -15.04 -22.49
CA SER A 246 24.20 -15.78 -23.40
C SER A 246 23.12 -16.55 -22.63
N LEU A 247 22.10 -17.06 -23.34
CA LEU A 247 21.02 -17.90 -22.77
C LEU A 247 21.51 -19.13 -22.00
N SER A 248 22.71 -19.64 -22.27
CA SER A 248 23.30 -20.76 -21.54
C SER A 248 24.06 -20.35 -20.27
N GLY A 249 24.04 -19.06 -19.91
CA GLY A 249 24.75 -18.52 -18.75
C GLY A 249 26.24 -18.27 -18.99
N LYS A 250 26.76 -18.48 -20.21
CA LYS A 250 28.16 -18.18 -20.55
C LYS A 250 28.34 -16.67 -20.71
N ALA A 251 29.32 -16.09 -20.00
CA ALA A 251 29.79 -14.73 -20.21
C ALA A 251 30.40 -14.59 -21.61
N VAL A 252 29.87 -13.65 -22.40
CA VAL A 252 30.27 -13.38 -23.79
C VAL A 252 30.97 -12.03 -23.95
N LEU A 253 30.80 -11.12 -23.00
CA LEU A 253 31.49 -9.84 -22.93
C LEU A 253 31.63 -9.42 -21.46
N GLU A 254 32.79 -8.89 -21.10
CA GLU A 254 33.05 -8.29 -19.80
C GLU A 254 33.82 -6.98 -20.04
N GLN A 255 33.36 -5.89 -19.44
CA GLN A 255 33.93 -4.56 -19.64
C GLN A 255 33.79 -3.73 -18.35
N THR A 256 34.89 -3.18 -17.87
CA THR A 256 34.84 -2.17 -16.80
C THR A 256 34.45 -0.81 -17.39
N LEU A 257 33.36 -0.24 -16.91
CA LEU A 257 32.86 1.09 -17.21
C LEU A 257 33.56 2.11 -16.30
N THR A 258 34.26 3.06 -16.91
CA THR A 258 34.99 4.12 -16.19
C THR A 258 34.41 5.52 -16.45
N GLN A 259 33.29 5.59 -17.16
CA GLN A 259 32.63 6.83 -17.58
C GLN A 259 31.11 6.69 -17.53
N PHE A 260 30.41 7.82 -17.34
CA PHE A 260 28.94 7.87 -17.27
C PHE A 260 28.24 7.45 -18.56
N LYS A 261 28.91 7.53 -19.71
CA LYS A 261 28.40 7.03 -21.00
C LYS A 261 29.41 6.10 -21.60
N SER A 262 29.04 4.84 -21.80
CA SER A 262 29.91 3.82 -22.38
C SER A 262 29.26 3.18 -23.60
N GLU A 263 30.07 2.89 -24.61
CA GLU A 263 29.67 2.19 -25.83
C GLU A 263 30.30 0.79 -25.84
N LEU A 264 29.50 -0.22 -26.10
CA LEU A 264 29.93 -1.61 -26.19
C LEU A 264 29.63 -2.15 -27.59
N ASP A 265 30.65 -2.71 -28.24
CA ASP A 265 30.52 -3.34 -29.54
C ASP A 265 30.03 -4.79 -29.41
N LEU A 266 28.89 -5.07 -30.02
CA LEU A 266 28.23 -6.37 -30.09
C LEU A 266 28.17 -6.92 -31.52
N GLU A 267 28.89 -6.35 -32.50
CA GLU A 267 28.84 -6.73 -33.92
C GLU A 267 29.04 -8.23 -34.13
N ASN A 268 30.01 -8.80 -33.42
CA ASN A 268 30.40 -10.21 -33.56
C ASN A 268 29.53 -11.18 -32.75
N LEU A 269 28.51 -10.68 -32.03
CA LEU A 269 27.58 -11.53 -31.30
C LEU A 269 26.42 -11.98 -32.20
N PRO A 270 26.08 -13.29 -32.20
CA PRO A 270 24.90 -13.78 -32.90
C PRO A 270 23.60 -13.07 -32.49
N SER A 271 22.65 -12.99 -33.41
CA SER A 271 21.29 -12.52 -33.10
C SER A 271 20.67 -13.44 -32.05
N GLY A 272 20.05 -12.85 -31.03
CA GLY A 272 19.54 -13.61 -29.90
C GLY A 272 19.26 -12.78 -28.66
N MET A 273 18.88 -13.48 -27.60
CA MET A 273 18.62 -12.88 -26.30
C MET A 273 19.84 -13.01 -25.40
N TYR A 274 20.17 -11.92 -24.71
CA TYR A 274 21.28 -11.83 -23.78
C TYR A 274 20.80 -11.22 -22.47
N PHE A 275 21.51 -11.51 -21.39
CA PHE A 275 21.31 -10.91 -20.07
C PHE A 275 22.55 -10.15 -19.68
N TYR A 276 22.41 -8.93 -19.15
CA TYR A 276 23.56 -8.20 -18.63
C TYR A 276 23.49 -8.09 -17.11
N GLU A 277 24.65 -7.95 -16.48
CA GLU A 277 24.78 -7.51 -15.09
C GLU A 277 25.77 -6.34 -14.99
N LEU A 278 25.56 -5.48 -14.00
CA LEU A 278 26.50 -4.46 -13.54
C LEU A 278 26.89 -4.77 -12.10
N VAL A 279 28.17 -4.68 -11.82
CA VAL A 279 28.77 -5.06 -10.53
C VAL A 279 29.63 -3.91 -10.01
N GLU A 280 29.43 -3.55 -8.74
CA GLU A 280 30.26 -2.58 -7.99
C GLU A 280 30.91 -3.31 -6.81
N GLU A 281 32.24 -3.26 -6.71
CA GLU A 281 33.00 -3.92 -5.62
C GLU A 281 32.63 -5.40 -5.37
N GLY A 282 32.24 -6.12 -6.43
CA GLY A 282 31.82 -7.51 -6.37
C GLY A 282 30.34 -7.76 -6.08
N ASN A 283 29.56 -6.71 -5.80
CA ASN A 283 28.11 -6.79 -5.59
C ASN A 283 27.38 -6.49 -6.90
N ARG A 284 26.41 -7.33 -7.28
CA ARG A 284 25.55 -7.08 -8.44
C ARG A 284 24.57 -5.97 -8.09
N ILE A 285 24.69 -4.86 -8.80
CA ILE A 285 23.90 -3.65 -8.55
C ILE A 285 22.78 -3.47 -9.59
N SER A 286 22.92 -3.98 -10.82
CA SER A 286 21.85 -3.95 -11.82
C SER A 286 21.93 -5.13 -12.77
N GLN A 287 20.81 -5.44 -13.43
CA GLN A 287 20.77 -6.37 -14.53
C GLN A 287 19.58 -6.12 -15.43
N GLY A 288 19.59 -6.79 -16.57
CA GLY A 288 18.46 -6.75 -17.48
C GLY A 288 18.69 -7.62 -18.70
N LYS A 289 17.80 -7.44 -19.68
CA LYS A 289 17.78 -8.23 -20.91
C LYS A 289 18.03 -7.35 -22.13
N ILE A 290 18.84 -7.85 -23.04
CA ILE A 290 19.14 -7.24 -24.34
C ILE A 290 18.73 -8.21 -25.46
N VAL A 291 18.14 -7.66 -26.52
CA VAL A 291 17.83 -8.40 -27.75
C VAL A 291 18.79 -7.93 -28.84
N LYS A 292 19.69 -8.81 -29.30
CA LYS A 292 20.59 -8.58 -30.43
C LYS A 292 19.91 -9.02 -31.73
N GLN A 293 19.91 -8.14 -32.73
CA GLN A 293 19.44 -8.41 -34.09
C GLN A 293 20.59 -8.65 -35.05
#